data_AF-A0AAJ6JK72-F1
#
_entry.id   AF-A0AAJ6JK72-F1
#
_cell.length_a   1.000
_cell.length_b   1.000
_cell.length_c   1.000
_cell.angle_alpha   90.00
_cell.angle_beta   90.00
_cell.angle_gamma   90.00
#
_symmetry.space_group_name_H-M   'P 1'
#
loop_
_entity.id
_entity.type
_entity.pdbx_description
1 polymer ?
#
loop_
_entity_poly.entity_id
_entity_poly.type
_entity_poly.pdbx_seq_one_letter_code
_entity_poly.pdbx_strand_id
1 'polypeptide(L)'
;MTRLTPLFLAALVMLSSPALPNDGQITLVVGFAAGGTSSTAARIVAEAAEQITRTSTIVENRPGAGGAIAADWVLRQKGTQTLLFMSSTSSLRTSPQSELVPIGILGTFSYVAVTRKNAAAHLAEYMKEASQDYPVGANT
;
A
#
# COMPACT_ATOMS: atom_id res chain seq x y z
N MET A 1 -62.99 27.44 33.63
CA MET A 1 -62.44 26.11 33.93
C MET A 1 -61.99 25.48 32.61
N THR A 2 -60.69 25.37 32.48
CA THR A 2 -59.83 24.91 31.36
C THR A 2 -60.01 23.42 31.08
N ARG A 3 -60.11 22.99 29.80
CA ARG A 3 -59.52 21.75 29.20
C ARG A 3 -59.51 21.89 27.66
N LEU A 4 -58.40 22.33 27.06
CA LEU A 4 -57.27 21.56 26.48
C LEU A 4 -57.66 20.57 25.36
N THR A 5 -57.45 21.01 24.12
CA THR A 5 -57.19 20.21 22.90
C THR A 5 -55.88 19.42 23.02
N PRO A 6 -55.71 18.36 22.22
CA PRO A 6 -54.46 18.28 21.47
C PRO A 6 -54.68 18.06 19.97
N LEU A 7 -54.02 18.94 19.26
CA LEU A 7 -53.72 18.97 17.83
C LEU A 7 -52.41 18.17 17.60
N PHE A 8 -52.19 17.73 16.37
CA PHE A 8 -50.93 17.23 15.79
C PHE A 8 -50.44 15.83 16.17
N LEU A 9 -50.83 14.85 15.34
CA LEU A 9 -49.97 13.69 15.05
C LEU A 9 -49.18 14.01 13.77
N ALA A 10 -48.00 14.62 13.93
CA ALA A 10 -47.05 14.81 12.85
C ALA A 10 -46.40 13.46 12.53
N ALA A 11 -46.76 12.87 11.39
CA ALA A 11 -46.08 11.71 10.83
C ALA A 11 -44.69 12.13 10.33
N LEU A 12 -43.68 11.86 11.14
CA LEU A 12 -42.29 12.00 10.76
C LEU A 12 -41.92 10.81 9.85
N VAL A 13 -42.16 10.96 8.55
CA VAL A 13 -41.57 10.07 7.54
C VAL A 13 -40.08 10.35 7.56
N MET A 14 -39.35 9.56 8.34
CA MET A 14 -37.90 9.43 8.24
C MET A 14 -37.59 8.98 6.81
N LEU A 15 -37.12 9.91 5.98
CA LEU A 15 -36.41 9.60 4.75
C LEU A 15 -35.24 8.69 5.13
N SER A 16 -35.45 7.38 5.02
CA SER A 16 -34.35 6.44 4.90
C SER A 16 -33.71 6.77 3.56
N SER A 17 -32.62 7.55 3.57
CA SER A 17 -31.75 7.62 2.40
C SER A 17 -31.40 6.17 2.04
N PRO A 18 -31.52 5.75 0.77
CA PRO A 18 -30.95 4.47 0.38
C PRO A 18 -29.46 4.58 0.71
N ALA A 19 -29.02 3.87 1.76
CA ALA A 19 -27.62 3.64 1.96
C ALA A 19 -27.15 3.01 0.65
N LEU A 20 -26.22 3.69 -0.03
CA LEU A 20 -25.47 3.08 -1.12
C LEU A 20 -25.06 1.68 -0.64
N PRO A 21 -25.23 0.63 -1.46
CA PRO A 21 -24.67 -0.66 -1.13
C PRO A 21 -23.20 -0.43 -0.76
N ASN A 22 -22.82 -0.66 0.50
CA ASN A 22 -21.42 -0.69 0.89
C ASN A 22 -20.86 -2.01 0.34
N ASP A 23 -20.67 -2.02 -0.98
CA ASP A 23 -20.25 -3.14 -1.80
C ASP A 23 -18.75 -3.38 -1.62
N GLY A 24 -18.43 -4.00 -0.48
CA GLY A 24 -17.15 -4.65 -0.22
C GLY A 24 -16.06 -3.78 0.40
N GLN A 25 -15.02 -4.45 0.86
CA GLN A 25 -13.83 -3.87 1.49
C GLN A 25 -12.73 -3.76 0.45
N ILE A 26 -12.07 -2.59 0.36
CA ILE A 26 -10.89 -2.43 -0.49
C ILE A 26 -9.70 -3.09 0.21
N THR A 27 -8.92 -3.88 -0.51
CA THR A 27 -7.71 -4.53 0.01
C THR A 27 -6.49 -4.04 -0.74
N LEU A 28 -5.59 -3.38 -0.02
CA LEU A 28 -4.25 -3.04 -0.50
C LEU A 28 -3.27 -4.15 -0.12
N VAL A 29 -2.82 -4.91 -1.11
CA VAL A 29 -1.90 -6.04 -0.93
C VAL A 29 -0.46 -5.57 -1.06
N VAL A 30 0.37 -5.83 -0.06
CA VAL A 30 1.79 -5.45 -0.03
C VAL A 30 2.66 -6.70 -0.12
N GLY A 31 3.52 -6.78 -1.13
CA GLY A 31 4.42 -7.93 -1.37
C GLY A 31 5.64 -8.05 -0.44
N PHE A 32 5.67 -7.29 0.65
CA PHE A 32 6.79 -7.20 1.59
C PHE A 32 6.31 -7.41 3.03
N ALA A 33 7.25 -7.66 3.93
CA ALA A 33 6.93 -7.90 5.34
C ALA A 33 6.26 -6.67 5.99
N ALA A 34 5.41 -6.93 6.97
CA ALA A 34 4.77 -5.88 7.77
C ALA A 34 5.81 -5.06 8.54
N GLY A 35 5.53 -3.78 8.77
CA GLY A 35 6.42 -2.86 9.48
C GLY A 35 7.56 -2.26 8.64
N GLY A 36 7.78 -2.75 7.42
CA GLY A 36 8.67 -2.11 6.45
C GLY A 36 8.06 -0.85 5.82
N THR A 37 8.89 -0.07 5.12
CA THR A 37 8.50 1.20 4.47
C THR A 37 7.27 1.05 3.57
N SER A 38 7.18 0.00 2.76
CA SER A 38 6.02 -0.25 1.89
C SER A 38 4.73 -0.55 2.67
N SER A 39 4.81 -1.27 3.79
CA SER A 39 3.63 -1.56 4.64
C SER A 39 3.12 -0.29 5.30
N THR A 40 4.02 0.55 5.82
CA THR A 40 3.67 1.84 6.43
C THR A 40 3.04 2.78 5.41
N ALA A 41 3.64 2.90 4.23
CA ALA A 41 3.09 3.74 3.16
C ALA A 41 1.71 3.27 2.70
N ALA A 42 1.50 1.96 2.55
CA ALA A 42 0.19 1.41 2.20
C ALA A 42 -0.89 1.76 3.23
N ARG A 43 -0.55 1.84 4.53
CA ARG A 43 -1.50 2.23 5.58
C ARG A 43 -1.91 3.70 5.50
N ILE A 44 -0.97 4.59 5.17
CA ILE A 44 -1.25 6.01 4.92
C ILE A 44 -2.18 6.15 3.71
N VAL A 45 -1.91 5.40 2.64
CA VAL A 45 -2.75 5.37 1.44
C VAL A 45 -4.13 4.80 1.75
N ALA A 46 -4.22 3.74 2.57
CA ALA A 46 -5.49 3.14 2.97
C ALA A 46 -6.36 4.17 3.71
N GLU A 47 -5.82 4.88 4.69
CA GLU A 47 -6.55 5.91 5.44
C GLU A 47 -7.08 7.02 4.51
N ALA A 48 -6.25 7.50 3.57
CA ALA A 48 -6.69 8.48 2.58
C ALA A 48 -7.78 7.92 1.63
N ALA A 49 -7.64 6.65 1.22
CA ALA A 49 -8.64 5.98 0.38
C ALA A 49 -9.98 5.81 1.11
N GLU A 50 -9.98 5.47 2.40
CA GLU A 50 -11.21 5.39 3.21
C GLU A 50 -11.93 6.75 3.27
N GLN A 51 -11.20 7.85 3.42
CA GLN A 51 -11.79 9.20 3.46
C GLN A 51 -12.45 9.59 2.12
N ILE A 52 -11.85 9.21 0.99
CA ILE A 52 -12.34 9.55 -0.35
C ILE A 52 -13.51 8.65 -0.75
N THR A 53 -13.36 7.35 -0.55
CA THR A 53 -14.31 6.33 -1.03
C THR A 53 -15.43 6.04 -0.05
N ARG A 54 -15.28 6.44 1.22
CA ARG A 54 -16.14 6.07 2.35
C ARG A 54 -16.31 4.56 2.51
N THR A 55 -15.34 3.80 2.01
CA THR A 55 -15.32 2.33 2.01
C THR A 55 -14.13 1.87 2.84
N SER A 56 -14.31 0.85 3.68
CA SER A 56 -13.20 0.31 4.49
C SER A 56 -12.08 -0.18 3.59
N THR A 57 -10.85 0.22 3.90
CA THR A 57 -9.64 -0.13 3.16
C THR A 57 -8.65 -0.78 4.11
N ILE A 58 -8.33 -2.05 3.89
CA ILE A 58 -7.36 -2.80 4.69
C ILE A 58 -6.04 -2.99 3.97
N VAL A 59 -4.98 -3.23 4.75
CA VAL A 59 -3.65 -3.55 4.24
C VAL A 59 -3.32 -5.01 4.59
N GLU A 60 -3.09 -5.83 3.56
CA GLU A 60 -2.64 -7.21 3.71
C GLU A 60 -1.19 -7.37 3.25
N ASN A 61 -0.32 -7.87 4.13
CA ASN A 61 1.07 -8.17 3.80
C ASN A 61 1.19 -9.63 3.33
N ARG A 62 1.67 -9.85 2.11
CA ARG A 62 1.92 -11.17 1.49
C ARG A 62 3.37 -11.25 1.00
N PRO A 63 4.36 -11.41 1.91
CA PRO A 63 5.77 -11.38 1.56
C PRO A 63 6.23 -12.64 0.80
N GLY A 64 7.28 -12.48 -0.01
CA GLY A 64 8.03 -13.58 -0.63
C GLY A 64 8.29 -13.37 -2.13
N ALA A 65 9.35 -14.00 -2.64
CA ALA A 65 9.77 -13.94 -4.04
C ALA A 65 9.80 -12.50 -4.63
N GLY A 66 10.30 -11.53 -3.86
CA GLY A 66 10.35 -10.12 -4.28
C GLY A 66 8.97 -9.49 -4.55
N GLY A 67 7.90 -10.04 -3.99
CA GLY A 67 6.52 -9.60 -4.19
C GLY A 67 5.73 -10.39 -5.25
N ALA A 68 6.34 -11.37 -5.91
CA ALA A 68 5.63 -12.21 -6.90
C ALA A 68 4.45 -12.99 -6.28
N ILE A 69 4.57 -13.43 -5.02
CA ILE A 69 3.48 -14.11 -4.31
C ILE A 69 2.24 -13.22 -4.15
N ALA A 70 2.45 -11.95 -3.80
CA ALA A 70 1.37 -10.97 -3.72
C ALA A 70 0.75 -10.71 -5.10
N ALA A 71 1.58 -10.55 -6.14
CA ALA A 71 1.12 -10.35 -7.51
C ALA A 71 0.25 -11.52 -8.00
N ASP A 72 0.71 -12.76 -7.80
CA ASP A 72 -0.04 -13.97 -8.17
C ASP A 72 -1.36 -14.09 -7.40
N TRP A 73 -1.40 -13.60 -6.17
CA TRP A 73 -2.62 -13.60 -5.38
C TRP A 73 -3.61 -12.55 -5.90
N VAL A 74 -3.13 -11.33 -6.22
CA VAL A 74 -3.96 -10.25 -6.77
C VAL A 74 -4.55 -10.62 -8.12
N LEU A 75 -3.77 -11.27 -9.00
CA LEU A 75 -4.25 -11.76 -10.30
C LEU A 75 -5.43 -12.74 -10.20
N ARG A 76 -5.54 -13.47 -9.08
CA ARG A 76 -6.63 -14.44 -8.85
C ARG A 76 -7.86 -13.81 -8.20
N GLN A 77 -7.76 -12.56 -7.75
CA GLN A 77 -8.91 -11.88 -7.16
C GLN A 77 -9.91 -11.47 -8.23
N LYS A 78 -11.18 -11.42 -7.84
CA LYS A 78 -12.27 -10.99 -8.71
C LYS A 78 -12.59 -9.51 -8.45
N GLY A 79 -12.95 -8.79 -9.50
CA GLY A 79 -13.39 -7.40 -9.40
C GLY A 79 -12.26 -6.41 -9.16
N THR A 80 -12.62 -5.19 -8.76
CA THR A 80 -11.72 -4.03 -8.69
C THR A 80 -11.32 -3.63 -7.26
N GLN A 81 -11.74 -4.39 -6.26
CA GLN A 81 -11.57 -4.06 -4.84
C GLN A 81 -10.20 -4.45 -4.27
N THR A 82 -9.40 -5.21 -5.04
CA THR A 82 -8.05 -5.60 -4.63
C THR A 82 -7.01 -4.87 -5.47
N LEU A 83 -6.06 -4.20 -4.82
CA LEU A 83 -4.97 -3.49 -5.48
C LEU A 83 -3.63 -3.97 -4.95
N LEU A 84 -2.70 -4.19 -5.88
CA LEU A 84 -1.32 -4.49 -5.55
C LEU A 84 -0.56 -3.18 -5.26
N PHE A 85 0.05 -3.09 -4.08
CA PHE A 85 0.86 -1.96 -3.65
C PHE A 85 2.33 -2.38 -3.55
N MET A 86 3.18 -1.82 -4.44
CA MET A 86 4.59 -2.18 -4.55
C MET A 86 5.49 -0.95 -4.73
N SER A 87 6.72 -1.05 -4.22
CA SER A 87 7.79 -0.06 -4.42
C SER A 87 8.62 -0.28 -5.68
N SER A 88 8.50 -1.46 -6.31
CA SER A 88 9.16 -1.84 -7.57
C SER A 88 8.27 -2.77 -8.36
N THR A 89 8.30 -2.66 -9.70
CA THR A 89 7.55 -3.54 -10.62
C THR A 89 8.45 -4.61 -11.26
N SER A 90 9.70 -4.78 -10.81
CA SER A 90 10.63 -5.77 -11.36
C SER A 90 10.05 -7.19 -11.37
N SER A 91 9.32 -7.55 -10.30
CA SER A 91 8.69 -8.86 -10.13
C SER A 91 7.41 -9.04 -10.97
N LEU A 92 6.98 -8.00 -11.70
CA LEU A 92 5.80 -8.03 -12.57
C LEU A 92 6.16 -8.24 -14.04
N ARG A 93 7.44 -8.48 -14.37
CA ARG A 93 7.90 -8.50 -15.77
C ARG A 93 7.66 -9.82 -16.50
N THR A 94 7.34 -10.88 -15.77
CA THR A 94 7.14 -12.23 -16.32
C THR A 94 5.68 -12.63 -16.27
N SER A 95 5.27 -13.56 -17.12
CA SER A 95 3.94 -14.16 -17.04
C SER A 95 3.85 -15.05 -15.78
N PRO A 96 2.72 -15.03 -15.04
CA PRO A 96 1.49 -14.29 -15.34
C PRO A 96 1.48 -12.83 -14.85
N GLN A 97 2.46 -12.41 -14.02
CA GLN A 97 2.46 -11.09 -13.37
C GLN A 97 2.48 -9.90 -14.32
N SER A 98 2.93 -10.09 -15.57
CA SER A 98 2.92 -9.09 -16.63
C SER A 98 1.53 -8.63 -17.07
N GLU A 99 0.47 -9.32 -16.66
CA GLU A 99 -0.92 -8.89 -16.90
C GLU A 99 -1.37 -7.76 -15.95
N LEU A 100 -0.63 -7.51 -14.86
CA LEU A 100 -0.92 -6.40 -13.96
C LEU A 100 -0.45 -5.07 -14.57
N VAL A 101 -1.38 -4.13 -14.68
CA VAL A 101 -1.14 -2.80 -15.24
C VAL A 101 -0.97 -1.77 -14.12
N PRO A 102 0.09 -0.94 -14.14
CA PRO A 102 0.24 0.15 -13.18
C PRO A 102 -0.86 1.20 -13.38
N ILE A 103 -1.56 1.55 -12.29
CA ILE A 103 -2.63 2.56 -12.31
C ILE A 103 -2.17 3.96 -11.85
N GLY A 104 -0.97 4.05 -11.26
CA GLY A 104 -0.41 5.32 -10.80
C GLY A 104 0.75 5.15 -9.82
N ILE A 105 1.52 6.23 -9.62
CA ILE A 105 2.55 6.32 -8.58
C ILE A 105 1.94 7.02 -7.37
N LEU A 106 1.91 6.34 -6.23
CA LEU A 106 1.33 6.86 -4.98
C LEU A 106 2.37 7.44 -4.03
N GLY A 107 3.66 7.22 -4.29
CA GLY A 107 4.76 7.77 -3.51
C GLY A 107 6.12 7.35 -4.03
N THR A 108 7.14 8.11 -3.66
CA THR A 108 8.56 7.82 -3.95
C THR A 108 9.34 7.73 -2.63
N PHE A 109 10.35 6.88 -2.61
CA PHE A 109 11.21 6.68 -1.43
C PHE A 109 12.67 6.83 -1.83
N SER A 110 13.45 7.49 -0.97
CA SER A 110 14.90 7.60 -1.15
C SER A 110 15.60 6.36 -0.60
N TYR A 111 16.57 5.84 -1.35
CA TYR A 111 17.55 4.91 -0.82
C TYR A 111 18.70 5.68 -0.18
N VAL A 112 19.13 5.25 1.01
CA VAL A 112 20.25 5.85 1.73
C VAL A 112 21.29 4.78 2.01
N ALA A 113 22.52 5.00 1.53
CA ALA A 113 23.66 4.17 1.91
C ALA A 113 24.15 4.59 3.30
N VAL A 114 24.28 3.63 4.21
CA VAL A 114 24.75 3.85 5.58
C VAL A 114 25.97 2.99 5.86
N THR A 115 26.90 3.52 6.65
CA THR A 115 28.14 2.84 7.00
C THR A 115 28.52 3.09 8.46
N ARG A 116 29.59 2.43 8.93
CA ARG A 116 30.15 2.57 10.28
C ARG A 116 30.62 4.00 10.54
N LYS A 117 30.52 4.48 11.79
CA LYS A 117 30.83 5.86 12.20
C LYS A 117 32.20 6.40 11.73
N ASN A 118 33.20 5.53 11.59
CA ASN A 118 34.58 5.90 11.27
C ASN A 118 34.97 5.63 9.81
N ALA A 119 34.04 5.27 8.94
CA ALA A 119 34.32 5.17 7.51
C ALA A 119 34.25 6.55 6.84
N ALA A 120 34.75 6.64 5.60
CA ALA A 120 34.64 7.87 4.83
C ALA A 120 33.19 8.39 4.75
N ALA A 121 33.03 9.70 4.95
CA ALA A 121 31.72 10.36 5.05
C ALA A 121 31.04 10.55 3.68
N HIS A 122 31.79 10.43 2.59
CA HIS A 122 31.31 10.62 1.23
C HIS A 122 31.37 9.33 0.43
N LEU A 123 30.32 9.05 -0.34
CA LEU A 123 30.20 7.81 -1.10
C LEU A 123 31.41 7.54 -2.00
N ALA A 124 31.92 8.56 -2.71
CA ALA A 124 33.07 8.39 -3.59
C ALA A 124 34.35 7.97 -2.85
N GLU A 125 34.62 8.60 -1.70
CA GLU A 125 35.76 8.27 -0.85
C GLU A 125 35.61 6.88 -0.24
N TYR A 126 34.40 6.54 0.23
CA TYR A 126 34.07 5.22 0.76
C TYR A 126 34.32 4.12 -0.27
N MET A 127 33.88 4.33 -1.52
CA MET A 127 34.09 3.36 -2.59
C MET A 127 35.58 3.20 -2.94
N LYS A 128 36.36 4.29 -2.88
CA LYS A 128 37.82 4.23 -3.09
C LYS A 128 38.51 3.43 -1.99
N GLU A 129 38.22 3.73 -0.71
CA GLU A 129 38.71 2.97 0.46
C GLU A 129 38.36 1.47 0.31
N ALA A 130 37.09 1.15 0.05
CA ALA A 130 36.62 -0.23 -0.07
C ALA A 130 37.29 -1.02 -1.21
N SER A 131 37.65 -0.36 -2.33
CA SER A 131 38.38 -0.99 -3.44
C SER A 131 39.85 -1.29 -3.13
N GLN A 132 40.45 -0.57 -2.20
CA GLN A 132 41.81 -0.85 -1.74
C GLN A 132 41.84 -2.08 -0.81
N ASP A 133 40.78 -2.25 -0.01
CA ASP A 133 40.61 -3.40 0.89
C ASP A 133 40.38 -4.72 0.13
N TYR A 134 39.82 -4.66 -1.08
CA TYR A 134 39.58 -5.82 -1.95
C TYR A 134 40.08 -5.53 -3.38
N PRO A 135 41.39 -5.67 -3.64
CA PRO A 135 41.92 -5.45 -4.98
C PRO A 135 41.30 -6.46 -5.96
N VAL A 136 40.75 -5.93 -7.05
CA VAL A 136 40.15 -6.71 -8.14
C VAL A 136 41.23 -7.65 -8.70
N GLY A 137 41.12 -8.95 -8.41
CA GLY A 137 42.08 -9.98 -8.85
C GLY A 137 42.56 -10.96 -7.78
N ALA A 138 42.14 -10.83 -6.52
CA ALA A 138 42.61 -11.73 -5.44
C ALA A 138 41.95 -13.13 -5.43
N ASN A 139 40.93 -13.39 -6.26
CA ASN A 139 40.31 -14.72 -6.41
C ASN A 139 40.04 -15.02 -7.89
N THR A 140 41.06 -15.54 -8.58
CA THR A 140 40.94 -16.40 -9.77
C THR A 140 41.92 -17.53 -9.63
#